data_AF-A0A1C5KC15-F1
#
_entry.id   AF-A0A1C5KC15-F1
#
_cell.length_a   1.000
_cell.length_b   1.000
_cell.length_c   1.000
_cell.angle_alpha   90.00
_cell.angle_beta   90.00
_cell.angle_gamma   90.00
#
_symmetry.space_group_name_H-M   'P 1'
#
loop_
_entity.id
_entity.type
_entity.pdbx_description
1 polymer ?
#
loop_
_entity_poly.entity_id
_entity_poly.type
_entity_poly.pdbx_seq_one_letter_code
_entity_poly.pdbx_strand_id
1 'polypeptide(L)'
;MSGSASYDHGTERAWRVGRRPSGPLRYEDRVSVVSLSSVVLSAAPSPTPGSSPGSGGGSGADCLGSTSCEYLYRVTGSAWFAEGSYWILLKPLRVVLILLLALVARWALHRTINRLVRTTAHGSVPTLLRPLRERVPSAALDPTEFVPERRRQRAEAIGSVLRSMVTAFVFGIALLMILREFSFDLAPLLASAGIAGVALGFGAQSLVKDLIAGLFMLIEDQYGVGDTVDLGEATGVVESVGLRVTTVRDGRGVLWYIRNGEIIRVGNKSQGWALVVIDLPIGFAGTEEANAVLRTAAASVAMDPDLAPEIVEPPEVLGVEQMTVDGAVLRTVVKTTAEGQFAVGRELRRRLAEALENSGITARIAAARLYPGLPPNGVLTTPTTPPSATAVTSAGPTYATLTGTPAPTGTGTGTHEPSDTPGPAGSGPGSTGPGTTGAGSTGPGGAHGR
;
A
#
# COMPACT_ATOMS: atom_id res chain seq x y z
N MET A 1 -41.82 50.39 -16.80
CA MET A 1 -41.06 49.87 -15.63
C MET A 1 -41.83 48.68 -15.12
N SER A 2 -41.51 47.47 -15.62
CA SER A 2 -40.73 46.42 -14.94
C SER A 2 -41.36 45.99 -13.61
N GLY A 3 -41.74 44.74 -13.35
CA GLY A 3 -41.63 43.50 -14.12
C GLY A 3 -42.35 42.38 -13.34
N SER A 4 -42.80 41.34 -14.02
CA SER A 4 -43.34 40.12 -13.42
C SER A 4 -42.55 38.92 -13.92
N ALA A 5 -41.94 38.20 -12.98
CA ALA A 5 -41.23 36.96 -13.22
C ALA A 5 -42.24 35.82 -13.41
N SER A 6 -42.14 35.13 -14.55
CA SER A 6 -42.86 33.88 -14.82
C SER A 6 -41.87 32.72 -14.72
N TYR A 7 -42.20 31.77 -13.85
CA TYR A 7 -41.55 30.47 -13.73
C TYR A 7 -41.98 29.60 -14.93
N ASP A 8 -41.02 28.93 -15.59
CA ASP A 8 -41.28 28.02 -16.71
C ASP A 8 -40.71 26.62 -16.43
N HIS A 9 -41.43 25.62 -16.93
CA HIS A 9 -41.28 24.19 -16.70
C HIS A 9 -39.99 23.62 -17.30
N GLY A 10 -39.17 22.96 -16.48
CA GLY A 10 -38.05 22.15 -16.91
C GLY A 10 -38.51 20.82 -17.51
N THR A 11 -38.35 20.69 -18.82
CA THR A 11 -38.60 19.47 -19.61
C THR A 11 -37.39 18.55 -19.63
N GLU A 12 -37.69 17.26 -19.61
CA GLU A 12 -36.79 16.11 -19.65
C GLU A 12 -35.84 16.14 -20.86
N ARG A 13 -34.56 15.81 -20.64
CA ARG A 13 -33.62 15.50 -21.72
C ARG A 13 -33.07 14.09 -21.58
N ALA A 14 -33.48 13.26 -22.53
CA ALA A 14 -33.03 11.91 -22.81
C ALA A 14 -31.51 11.82 -23.03
N TRP A 15 -30.87 10.87 -22.35
CA TRP A 15 -29.48 10.50 -22.59
C TRP A 15 -29.39 9.58 -23.81
N ARG A 16 -28.79 10.08 -24.90
CA ARG A 16 -28.38 9.24 -26.04
C ARG A 16 -27.15 8.42 -25.68
N VAL A 17 -27.26 7.11 -25.83
CA VAL A 17 -26.16 6.15 -25.80
C VAL A 17 -25.29 6.35 -27.05
N GLY A 18 -24.06 6.82 -26.86
CA GLY A 18 -23.03 6.88 -27.90
C GLY A 18 -22.46 5.49 -28.18
N ARG A 19 -22.46 5.09 -29.45
CA ARG A 19 -21.86 3.84 -29.95
C ARG A 19 -20.35 3.79 -29.66
N ARG A 20 -19.86 2.66 -29.15
CA ARG A 20 -18.42 2.36 -29.05
C ARG A 20 -17.86 1.97 -30.42
N PRO A 21 -16.72 2.52 -30.86
CA PRO A 21 -15.96 1.94 -31.96
C PRO A 21 -15.13 0.75 -31.44
N SER A 22 -15.43 -0.44 -31.96
CA SER A 22 -14.61 -1.63 -31.87
C SER A 22 -13.58 -1.62 -33.00
N GLY A 23 -12.32 -1.38 -32.66
CA GLY A 23 -11.16 -1.52 -33.55
C GLY A 23 -9.91 -1.81 -32.72
N PRO A 24 -8.93 -2.56 -33.25
CA PRO A 24 -7.77 -2.98 -32.49
C PRO A 24 -6.92 -1.76 -32.11
N LEU A 25 -6.67 -1.59 -30.81
CA LEU A 25 -5.76 -0.59 -30.28
C LEU A 25 -4.33 -0.96 -30.70
N ARG A 26 -3.90 -0.43 -31.86
CA ARG A 26 -2.49 -0.29 -32.21
C ARG A 26 -1.91 0.79 -31.30
N TYR A 27 -1.06 0.41 -30.37
CA TYR A 27 -0.24 1.34 -29.59
C TYR A 27 0.86 1.87 -30.51
N GLU A 28 0.59 2.96 -31.21
CA GLU A 28 1.62 3.74 -31.88
C GLU A 28 2.26 4.68 -30.85
N ASP A 29 3.45 4.28 -30.41
CA ASP A 29 4.40 5.16 -29.72
C ASP A 29 4.75 6.33 -30.65
N ARG A 30 4.13 7.49 -30.43
CA ARG A 30 4.68 8.77 -30.88
C ARG A 30 5.20 9.52 -29.66
N VAL A 31 6.38 9.10 -29.22
CA VAL A 31 7.28 9.99 -28.48
C VAL A 31 7.80 11.00 -29.50
N SER A 32 7.35 12.25 -29.37
CA SER A 32 7.94 13.39 -30.06
C SER A 32 9.38 13.52 -29.58
N VAL A 33 10.33 12.95 -30.33
CA VAL A 33 11.74 13.28 -30.23
C VAL A 33 11.88 14.77 -30.49
N VAL A 34 12.10 15.54 -29.43
CA VAL A 34 12.58 16.91 -29.56
C VAL A 34 13.98 16.81 -30.15
N SER A 35 14.08 17.12 -31.44
CA SER A 35 15.35 17.25 -32.16
C SER A 35 16.24 18.24 -31.41
N LEU A 36 17.32 17.70 -30.84
CA LEU A 36 18.52 18.42 -30.45
C LEU A 36 19.25 18.89 -31.72
N SER A 37 18.74 19.93 -32.37
CA SER A 37 19.45 20.65 -33.42
C SER A 37 19.07 22.13 -33.37
N SER A 38 20.09 22.98 -33.36
CA SER A 38 20.06 24.45 -33.45
C SER A 38 19.57 25.23 -32.21
N VAL A 39 20.28 25.10 -31.09
CA VAL A 39 20.62 26.31 -30.31
C VAL A 39 21.85 26.90 -30.98
N VAL A 40 21.63 27.96 -31.72
CA VAL A 40 22.69 28.81 -32.27
C VAL A 40 23.48 29.36 -31.09
N LEU A 41 24.73 28.94 -30.98
CA LEU A 41 25.74 29.55 -30.15
C LEU A 41 25.90 31.00 -30.63
N SER A 42 25.28 31.95 -29.95
CA SER A 42 25.62 33.36 -30.12
C SER A 42 27.04 33.52 -29.61
N ALA A 43 27.98 33.59 -30.55
CA ALA A 43 29.37 33.90 -30.28
C ALA A 43 29.42 35.26 -29.57
N ALA A 44 29.94 35.27 -28.35
CA ALA A 44 30.35 36.50 -27.70
C ALA A 44 31.34 37.24 -28.62
N PRO A 45 31.25 38.58 -28.72
CA PRO A 45 32.18 39.34 -29.54
C PRO A 45 33.62 39.14 -29.05
N SER A 46 34.51 38.82 -29.98
CA SER A 46 35.95 38.81 -29.78
C SER A 46 36.43 40.17 -29.23
N PRO A 47 37.21 40.21 -28.14
CA PRO A 47 37.86 41.45 -27.74
C PRO A 47 38.96 41.78 -28.76
N THR A 48 38.83 42.94 -29.40
CA THR A 48 39.87 43.55 -30.22
C THR A 48 41.06 43.98 -29.35
N PRO A 49 42.30 43.94 -29.87
CA PRO A 49 43.47 44.43 -29.17
C PRO A 49 43.51 45.96 -29.27
N GLY A 50 43.25 46.64 -28.17
CA GLY A 50 43.25 48.10 -28.09
C GLY A 50 44.16 48.61 -26.98
N SER A 51 45.24 49.27 -27.42
CA SER A 51 46.11 50.21 -26.68
C SER A 51 46.97 49.66 -25.52
N SER A 52 48.26 49.47 -25.82
CA SER A 52 49.34 49.74 -24.88
C SER A 52 49.31 51.21 -24.43
N PRO A 53 49.59 51.49 -23.14
CA PRO A 53 50.37 52.65 -22.76
C PRO A 53 51.79 52.21 -22.40
N GLY A 54 52.73 52.93 -23.00
CA GLY A 54 54.15 53.08 -22.69
C GLY A 54 54.79 52.21 -21.61
N SER A 55 55.84 51.52 -22.03
CA SER A 55 57.03 51.27 -21.23
C SER A 55 57.48 52.54 -20.48
N GLY A 56 57.38 52.51 -19.16
CA GLY A 56 58.04 53.44 -18.24
C GLY A 56 58.46 52.65 -17.01
N GLY A 57 59.76 52.42 -16.85
CA GLY A 57 60.30 51.77 -15.67
C GLY A 57 59.99 52.58 -14.41
N GLY A 58 59.70 51.87 -13.32
CA GLY A 58 59.48 52.49 -12.01
C GLY A 58 58.53 51.69 -11.14
N SER A 59 59.10 50.74 -10.40
CA SER A 59 58.65 50.26 -9.08
C SER A 59 57.38 50.89 -8.49
N GLY A 60 56.32 50.10 -8.32
CA GLY A 60 55.24 50.38 -7.35
C GLY A 60 53.83 49.94 -7.77
N ALA A 61 53.36 48.85 -7.17
CA ALA A 61 51.96 48.55 -6.85
C ALA A 61 50.96 48.18 -7.99
N ASP A 62 50.97 46.90 -8.38
CA ASP A 62 49.79 46.21 -8.95
C ASP A 62 48.85 45.74 -7.82
N CYS A 63 48.22 46.68 -7.11
CA CYS A 63 47.26 46.42 -6.01
C CYS A 63 45.88 47.01 -6.35
N LEU A 64 45.41 46.86 -7.59
CA LEU A 64 44.13 47.43 -8.03
C LEU A 64 43.03 46.36 -8.05
N GLY A 65 42.28 46.25 -6.95
CA GLY A 65 41.04 45.46 -6.95
C GLY A 65 40.30 45.28 -5.62
N SER A 66 40.91 45.54 -4.46
CA SER A 66 40.20 45.47 -3.17
C SER A 66 40.57 46.62 -2.25
N THR A 67 39.57 47.23 -1.59
CA THR A 67 39.73 48.33 -0.61
C THR A 67 40.64 47.95 0.56
N SER A 68 40.81 46.65 0.80
CA SER A 68 41.76 46.07 1.74
C SER A 68 43.24 46.14 1.31
N CYS A 69 43.55 46.13 0.00
CA CYS A 69 44.92 46.22 -0.54
C CYS A 69 45.52 47.61 -0.24
N GLU A 70 44.71 48.65 -0.46
CA GLU A 70 45.14 50.06 -0.37
C GLU A 70 45.39 50.51 1.08
N TYR A 71 44.55 50.04 2.03
CA TYR A 71 44.72 50.34 3.45
C TYR A 71 45.99 49.70 4.04
N LEU A 72 46.26 48.44 3.69
CA LEU A 72 47.46 47.72 4.17
C LEU A 72 48.76 48.26 3.55
N TYR A 73 48.73 48.65 2.26
CA TYR A 73 49.88 49.26 1.58
C TYR A 73 50.28 50.60 2.21
N ARG A 74 49.30 51.43 2.59
CA ARG A 74 49.54 52.73 3.24
C ARG A 74 50.19 52.64 4.62
N VAL A 75 49.96 51.55 5.35
CA VAL A 75 50.45 51.40 6.74
C VAL A 75 51.85 50.74 6.79
N THR A 76 52.24 49.96 5.78
CA THR A 76 53.42 49.07 5.89
C THR A 76 54.61 49.41 4.99
N GLY A 77 54.46 50.25 3.95
CA GLY A 77 55.58 50.88 3.23
C GLY A 77 56.64 49.95 2.61
N SER A 78 56.37 48.64 2.47
CA SER A 78 57.29 47.67 1.87
C SER A 78 56.54 46.72 0.93
N ALA A 79 56.88 46.74 -0.36
CA ALA A 79 56.22 45.94 -1.40
C ALA A 79 56.30 44.42 -1.15
N TRP A 80 57.37 43.95 -0.50
CA TRP A 80 57.58 42.54 -0.13
C TRP A 80 56.52 42.01 0.86
N PHE A 81 56.05 42.84 1.81
CA PHE A 81 54.99 42.44 2.76
C PHE A 81 53.58 42.57 2.17
N ALA A 82 53.37 43.46 1.19
CA ALA A 82 52.07 43.62 0.54
C ALA A 82 51.69 42.38 -0.32
N GLU A 83 52.66 41.78 -1.03
CA GLU A 83 52.45 40.53 -1.79
C GLU A 83 52.47 39.27 -0.92
N GLY A 84 53.29 39.24 0.14
CA GLY A 84 53.37 38.10 1.05
C GLY A 84 52.20 38.00 2.05
N SER A 85 51.67 39.12 2.53
CA SER A 85 50.64 39.14 3.58
C SER A 85 49.30 38.54 3.15
N TYR A 86 48.92 38.66 1.87
CA TYR A 86 47.66 38.11 1.37
C TYR A 86 47.66 36.57 1.37
N TRP A 87 48.79 35.95 1.03
CA TRP A 87 48.92 34.49 0.99
C TRP A 87 49.21 33.89 2.38
N ILE A 88 49.96 34.61 3.22
CA ILE A 88 50.41 34.12 4.53
C ILE A 88 49.47 34.49 5.69
N LEU A 89 48.69 35.57 5.60
CA LEU A 89 47.70 35.91 6.66
C LEU A 89 46.25 35.62 6.24
N LEU A 90 45.80 36.03 5.05
CA LEU A 90 44.37 36.01 4.74
C LEU A 90 43.81 34.61 4.45
N LYS A 91 44.55 33.78 3.69
CA LYS A 91 44.15 32.38 3.43
C LYS A 91 44.08 31.53 4.70
N PRO A 92 45.12 31.47 5.57
CA PRO A 92 45.02 30.68 6.80
C PRO A 92 44.00 31.24 7.77
N LEU A 93 43.81 32.57 7.85
CA LEU A 93 42.75 33.17 8.66
C LEU A 93 41.36 32.69 8.22
N ARG A 94 41.10 32.63 6.91
CA ARG A 94 39.83 32.10 6.37
C ARG A 94 39.64 30.61 6.67
N VAL A 95 40.69 29.80 6.52
CA VAL A 95 40.65 28.38 6.87
C VAL A 95 40.35 28.20 8.35
N VAL A 96 40.99 28.97 9.23
CA VAL A 96 40.72 28.98 10.69
C VAL A 96 39.28 29.40 10.97
N LEU A 97 38.76 30.42 10.28
CA LEU A 97 37.38 30.87 10.42
C LEU A 97 36.37 29.79 9.98
N ILE A 98 36.62 29.09 8.86
CA ILE A 98 35.78 27.97 8.40
C ILE A 98 35.79 26.84 9.45
N LEU A 99 36.95 26.49 10.01
CA LEU A 99 37.07 25.48 11.05
C LEU A 99 36.34 25.88 12.34
N LEU A 100 36.45 27.14 12.76
CA LEU A 100 35.70 27.66 13.91
C LEU A 100 34.19 27.59 13.66
N LEU A 101 33.72 28.04 12.49
CA LEU A 101 32.30 27.94 12.14
C LEU A 101 31.81 26.49 12.10
N ALA A 102 32.61 25.57 11.55
CA ALA A 102 32.29 24.14 11.54
C ALA A 102 32.23 23.55 12.94
N LEU A 103 33.14 23.94 13.85
CA LEU A 103 33.13 23.52 15.25
C LEU A 103 31.92 24.07 16.00
N VAL A 104 31.57 25.35 15.80
CA VAL A 104 30.38 25.97 16.38
C VAL A 104 29.11 25.30 15.86
N ALA A 105 29.01 25.05 14.56
CA ALA A 105 27.90 24.31 13.95
C ALA A 105 27.81 22.90 14.54
N ARG A 106 28.92 22.15 14.59
CA ARG A 106 28.96 20.81 15.20
C ARG A 106 28.50 20.85 16.66
N TRP A 107 29.00 21.80 17.44
CA TRP A 107 28.59 21.97 18.83
C TRP A 107 27.10 22.26 18.97
N ALA A 108 26.56 23.16 18.13
CA ALA A 108 25.14 23.50 18.09
C ALA A 108 24.28 22.29 17.72
N LEU A 109 24.64 21.53 16.67
CA LEU A 109 23.91 20.34 16.26
C LEU A 109 24.03 19.20 17.28
N HIS A 110 25.19 18.98 17.90
CA HIS A 110 25.32 18.01 18.99
C HIS A 110 24.47 18.41 20.18
N ARG A 111 24.38 19.71 20.49
CA ARG A 111 23.52 20.24 21.54
C ARG A 111 22.05 20.00 21.24
N THR A 112 21.58 20.23 20.01
CA THR A 112 20.19 19.96 19.64
C THR A 112 19.88 18.46 19.67
N ILE A 113 20.76 17.61 19.15
CA ILE A 113 20.58 16.13 19.22
C ILE A 113 20.53 15.65 20.66
N ASN A 114 21.48 16.08 21.50
CA ASN A 114 21.50 15.68 22.91
C ASN A 114 20.26 16.20 23.66
N ARG A 115 19.75 17.39 23.28
CA ARG A 115 18.49 17.91 23.82
C ARG A 115 17.32 17.02 23.43
N LEU A 116 17.18 16.67 22.15
CA LEU A 116 16.09 15.82 21.64
C LEU A 116 16.12 14.40 22.22
N VAL A 117 17.28 13.75 22.25
CA VAL A 117 17.43 12.39 22.79
C VAL A 117 17.08 12.34 24.27
N ARG A 118 17.51 13.34 25.05
CA ARG A 118 17.19 13.44 26.48
C ARG A 118 15.70 13.71 26.73
N THR A 119 15.06 14.53 25.88
CA THR A 119 13.62 14.78 26.00
C THR A 119 12.77 13.55 25.68
N THR A 120 13.25 12.62 24.85
CA THR A 120 12.52 11.39 24.52
C THR A 120 12.84 10.24 25.50
N ALA A 121 14.04 10.21 26.10
CA ALA A 121 14.45 9.17 27.03
C ALA A 121 13.83 9.31 28.43
N HIS A 122 13.55 10.53 28.87
CA HIS A 122 12.77 10.79 30.08
C HIS A 122 11.38 11.20 29.64
N GLY A 123 10.39 10.30 29.76
CA GLY A 123 8.98 10.69 29.73
C GLY A 123 8.74 11.68 30.86
N SER A 124 8.97 12.96 30.60
CA SER A 124 8.83 14.01 31.59
C SER A 124 7.36 14.17 31.89
N VAL A 125 6.86 13.41 32.87
CA VAL A 125 5.74 13.86 33.68
C VAL A 125 6.12 15.24 34.22
N PRO A 126 5.39 16.31 33.86
CA PRO A 126 5.69 17.64 34.36
C PRO A 126 5.75 17.60 35.89
N THR A 127 6.78 18.23 36.46
CA THR A 127 6.99 18.37 37.91
C THR A 127 5.82 19.07 38.62
N LEU A 128 4.82 19.56 37.88
CA LEU A 128 3.55 20.09 38.38
C LEU A 128 2.62 19.04 38.99
N LEU A 129 2.73 17.76 38.64
CA LEU A 129 1.83 16.70 39.16
C LEU A 129 2.38 15.95 40.38
N ARG A 130 3.50 16.44 40.95
CA ARG A 130 4.13 15.84 42.14
C ARG A 130 3.23 15.79 43.40
N PRO A 131 2.37 16.78 43.71
CA PRO A 131 1.62 16.75 44.98
C PRO A 131 0.36 15.86 44.96
N LEU A 132 -0.03 15.26 43.83
CA LEU A 132 -1.20 14.36 43.75
C LEU A 132 -0.84 12.86 43.84
N ARG A 133 0.45 12.51 43.76
CA ARG A 133 0.92 11.11 43.82
C ARG A 133 0.91 10.51 45.23
N GLU A 134 0.73 11.32 46.26
CA GLU A 134 0.73 10.87 47.67
C GLU A 134 -0.59 10.21 48.11
N ARG A 135 -1.66 10.23 47.29
CA ARG A 135 -2.99 9.69 47.68
C ARG A 135 -3.42 8.40 46.96
N VAL A 136 -2.54 7.76 46.20
CA VAL A 136 -2.85 6.47 45.55
C VAL A 136 -1.84 5.42 46.03
N PRO A 137 -2.28 4.35 46.73
CA PRO A 137 -1.39 3.33 47.26
C PRO A 137 -0.68 2.61 46.11
N SER A 138 0.64 2.75 46.08
CA SER A 138 1.55 2.24 45.06
C SER A 138 1.90 0.77 45.35
N ALA A 139 0.93 -0.15 45.17
CA ALA A 139 1.15 -1.58 45.40
C ALA A 139 0.61 -2.50 44.28
N ALA A 140 0.31 -1.98 43.08
CA ALA A 140 -0.27 -2.79 42.00
C ALA A 140 0.18 -2.44 40.57
N LEU A 141 1.39 -1.91 40.37
CA LEU A 141 1.91 -1.62 39.01
C LEU A 141 3.40 -1.89 38.89
N ASP A 142 3.80 -3.17 38.94
CA ASP A 142 5.10 -3.59 38.43
C ASP A 142 4.96 -4.76 37.46
N PRO A 143 4.80 -4.45 36.15
CA PRO A 143 5.49 -5.23 35.13
C PRO A 143 6.29 -4.38 34.13
N THR A 144 6.58 -3.09 34.39
CA THR A 144 7.11 -2.16 33.38
C THR A 144 8.46 -1.50 33.64
N GLU A 145 9.31 -1.99 34.55
CA GLU A 145 10.71 -1.51 34.64
C GLU A 145 11.61 -1.99 33.48
N PHE A 146 11.28 -3.08 32.78
CA PHE A 146 12.12 -3.62 31.69
C PHE A 146 11.89 -2.97 30.31
N VAL A 147 10.77 -2.27 30.11
CA VAL A 147 10.44 -1.56 28.87
C VAL A 147 11.17 -0.20 28.70
N PRO A 148 11.35 0.64 29.74
CA PRO A 148 12.06 1.91 29.62
C PRO A 148 13.55 1.72 29.30
N GLU A 149 14.18 0.69 29.85
CA GLU A 149 15.62 0.43 29.63
C GLU A 149 15.91 0.10 28.15
N ARG A 150 15.06 -0.70 27.49
CA ARG A 150 15.20 -0.99 26.06
C ARG A 150 14.97 0.23 25.17
N ARG A 151 14.01 1.10 25.52
CA ARG A 151 13.75 2.34 24.77
C ARG A 151 14.91 3.32 24.93
N ARG A 152 15.49 3.41 26.13
CA ARG A 152 16.65 4.24 26.41
C ARG A 152 17.90 3.77 25.67
N GLN A 153 18.20 2.48 25.70
CA GLN A 153 19.33 1.90 24.95
C GLN A 153 19.19 2.15 23.45
N ARG A 154 17.97 2.01 22.89
CA ARG A 154 17.70 2.35 21.48
C ARG A 154 17.90 3.84 21.21
N ALA A 155 17.41 4.73 22.08
CA ALA A 155 17.57 6.18 21.91
C ALA A 155 19.04 6.61 22.00
N GLU A 156 19.84 6.01 22.88
CA GLU A 156 21.27 6.27 23.01
C GLU A 156 22.05 5.80 21.78
N ALA A 157 21.73 4.61 21.25
CA ALA A 157 22.31 4.08 20.02
C ALA A 157 21.95 4.93 18.79
N ILE A 158 20.68 5.33 18.64
CA ILE A 158 20.26 6.24 17.56
C ILE A 158 20.96 7.59 17.69
N GLY A 159 21.05 8.12 18.91
CA GLY A 159 21.74 9.37 19.20
C GLY A 159 23.23 9.33 18.84
N SER A 160 23.92 8.22 19.09
CA SER A 160 25.33 8.08 18.74
C SER A 160 25.55 8.04 17.22
N VAL A 161 24.73 7.29 16.49
CA VAL A 161 24.77 7.21 15.02
C VAL A 161 24.48 8.59 14.40
N LEU A 162 23.43 9.29 14.85
CA LEU A 162 23.07 10.59 14.31
C LEU A 162 24.16 11.65 14.55
N ARG A 163 24.77 11.65 15.75
CA ARG A 163 25.91 12.53 16.06
C ARG A 163 27.10 12.25 15.15
N SER A 164 27.39 10.99 14.86
CA SER A 164 28.47 10.59 13.95
C SER A 164 28.19 11.08 12.52
N MET A 165 26.99 10.82 11.99
CA MET A 165 26.58 11.24 10.66
C MET A 165 26.62 12.76 10.50
N VAL A 166 26.10 13.52 11.47
CA VAL A 166 26.15 14.99 11.45
C VAL A 166 27.59 15.50 11.48
N THR A 167 28.45 14.87 12.28
CA THR A 167 29.86 15.25 12.35
C THR A 167 30.54 15.05 11.00
N ALA A 168 30.32 13.91 10.35
CA ALA A 168 30.85 13.62 9.03
C ALA A 168 30.34 14.62 7.97
N PHE A 169 29.05 14.96 8.00
CA PHE A 169 28.45 15.91 7.06
C PHE A 169 29.00 17.34 7.24
N VAL A 170 29.08 17.84 8.47
CA VAL A 170 29.59 19.19 8.77
C VAL A 170 31.07 19.31 8.37
N PHE A 171 31.90 18.34 8.72
CA PHE A 171 33.30 18.36 8.31
C PHE A 171 33.49 18.13 6.81
N GLY A 172 32.63 17.35 6.15
CA GLY A 172 32.63 17.21 4.69
C GLY A 172 32.40 18.54 3.97
N ILE A 173 31.41 19.33 4.42
CA ILE A 173 31.17 20.68 3.88
C ILE A 173 32.36 21.60 4.19
N ALA A 174 32.87 21.58 5.43
CA ALA A 174 34.02 22.38 5.81
C ALA A 174 35.26 22.06 4.95
N LEU A 175 35.49 20.78 4.66
CA LEU A 175 36.57 20.34 3.78
C LEU A 175 36.42 20.92 2.37
N LEU A 176 35.22 20.86 1.78
CA LEU A 176 34.95 21.46 0.46
C LEU A 176 35.19 22.99 0.48
N MET A 177 34.78 23.68 1.54
CA MET A 177 35.04 25.11 1.71
C MET A 177 36.53 25.43 1.82
N ILE A 178 37.31 24.58 2.49
CA ILE A 178 38.77 24.73 2.61
C ILE A 178 39.45 24.50 1.26
N LEU A 179 39.08 23.44 0.54
CA LEU A 179 39.64 23.14 -0.79
C LEU A 179 39.41 24.29 -1.79
N ARG A 180 38.27 24.98 -1.67
CA ARG A 180 37.97 26.20 -2.44
C ARG A 180 39.02 27.29 -2.25
N GLU A 181 39.49 27.49 -1.01
CA GLU A 181 40.46 28.56 -0.69
C GLU A 181 41.85 28.24 -1.28
N PHE A 182 42.16 26.96 -1.46
CA PHE A 182 43.36 26.49 -2.17
C PHE A 182 43.21 26.50 -3.70
N SER A 183 42.10 27.03 -4.22
CA SER A 183 41.83 27.12 -5.67
C SER A 183 41.75 25.75 -6.37
N PHE A 184 41.39 24.68 -5.63
CA PHE A 184 41.01 23.40 -6.25
C PHE A 184 39.67 23.51 -6.96
N ASP A 185 39.53 22.83 -8.10
CA ASP A 185 38.24 22.68 -8.76
C ASP A 185 37.33 21.77 -7.93
N LEU A 186 36.20 22.33 -7.50
CA LEU A 186 35.17 21.63 -6.72
C LEU A 186 34.23 20.82 -7.61
N ALA A 187 34.20 21.06 -8.93
CA ALA A 187 33.23 20.43 -9.82
C ALA A 187 33.28 18.89 -9.76
N PRO A 188 34.45 18.21 -9.78
CA PRO A 188 34.50 16.75 -9.68
C PRO A 188 34.02 16.21 -8.31
N LEU A 189 34.32 16.94 -7.24
CA LEU A 189 33.91 16.57 -5.87
C LEU A 189 32.41 16.77 -5.67
N LEU A 190 31.85 17.85 -6.19
CA LEU A 190 30.41 18.10 -6.15
C LEU A 190 29.65 17.13 -7.07
N ALA A 191 30.19 16.79 -8.23
CA ALA A 191 29.60 15.79 -9.12
C ALA A 191 29.54 14.41 -8.45
N SER A 192 30.63 13.95 -7.83
CA SER A 192 30.67 12.67 -7.10
C SER A 192 29.78 12.68 -5.86
N ALA A 193 29.78 13.76 -5.08
CA ALA A 193 28.86 13.94 -3.96
C ALA A 193 27.39 13.96 -4.41
N GLY A 194 27.10 14.52 -5.59
CA GLY A 194 25.78 14.53 -6.21
C GLY A 194 25.28 13.12 -6.53
N ILE A 195 26.11 12.29 -7.19
CA ILE A 195 25.77 10.89 -7.49
C ILE A 195 25.55 10.10 -6.19
N ALA A 196 26.43 10.26 -5.20
CA ALA A 196 26.26 9.63 -3.89
C ALA A 196 24.97 10.07 -3.19
N GLY A 197 24.62 11.37 -3.29
CA GLY A 197 23.38 11.93 -2.75
C GLY A 197 22.13 11.36 -3.41
N VAL A 198 22.14 11.19 -4.74
CA VAL A 198 21.05 10.55 -5.49
C VAL A 198 20.87 9.09 -5.07
N ALA A 199 21.97 8.33 -4.95
CA ALA A 199 21.92 6.94 -4.48
C ALA A 199 21.33 6.83 -3.06
N LEU A 200 21.74 7.72 -2.14
CA LEU A 200 21.16 7.80 -0.80
C LEU A 200 19.68 8.20 -0.82
N GLY A 201 19.29 9.12 -1.70
CA GLY A 201 17.90 9.54 -1.89
C GLY A 201 16.99 8.39 -2.32
N PHE A 202 17.42 7.58 -3.28
CA PHE A 202 16.69 6.37 -3.67
C PHE A 202 16.62 5.34 -2.53
N GLY A 203 17.69 5.18 -1.75
CA GLY A 203 17.68 4.31 -0.57
C GLY A 203 16.69 4.75 0.51
N ALA A 204 16.52 6.07 0.70
CA ALA A 204 15.65 6.65 1.72
C ALA A 204 14.21 6.91 1.25
N GLN A 205 13.91 6.71 -0.05
CA GLN A 205 12.62 7.06 -0.65
C GLN A 205 11.42 6.44 0.07
N SER A 206 11.53 5.16 0.46
CA SER A 206 10.46 4.43 1.16
C SER A 206 10.14 5.06 2.52
N LEU A 207 11.16 5.53 3.26
CA LEU A 207 10.97 6.15 4.56
C LEU A 207 10.24 7.50 4.44
N VAL A 208 10.56 8.28 3.41
CA VAL A 208 9.86 9.55 3.13
C VAL A 208 8.41 9.28 2.74
N LYS A 209 8.17 8.27 1.90
CA LYS A 209 6.81 7.84 1.53
C LYS A 209 5.99 7.46 2.76
N ASP A 210 6.56 6.66 3.67
CA ASP A 210 5.89 6.24 4.90
C ASP A 210 5.51 7.43 5.79
N LEU A 211 6.43 8.40 5.95
CA LEU A 211 6.19 9.56 6.80
C LEU A 211 5.09 10.47 6.26
N ILE A 212 5.10 10.74 4.96
CA ILE A 212 4.09 11.58 4.30
C ILE A 212 2.72 10.88 4.36
N ALA A 213 2.67 9.59 4.02
CA ALA A 213 1.44 8.81 4.09
C ALA A 213 0.86 8.78 5.52
N GLY A 214 1.71 8.55 6.53
CA GLY A 214 1.29 8.57 7.93
C GLY A 214 0.77 9.94 8.38
N LEU A 215 1.45 11.02 7.98
CA LEU A 215 1.00 12.37 8.29
C LEU A 215 -0.39 12.67 7.71
N PHE A 216 -0.63 12.33 6.44
CA PHE A 216 -1.95 12.54 5.81
C PHE A 216 -3.03 11.65 6.45
N MET A 217 -2.71 10.40 6.79
CA MET A 217 -3.66 9.54 7.52
C MET A 217 -4.10 10.15 8.85
N LEU A 218 -3.19 10.79 9.59
CA LEU A 218 -3.51 11.48 10.85
C LEU A 218 -4.30 12.78 10.63
N ILE A 219 -3.96 13.56 9.61
CA ILE A 219 -4.61 14.86 9.35
C ILE A 219 -6.02 14.67 8.80
N GLU A 220 -6.21 13.68 7.93
CA GLU A 220 -7.49 13.38 7.28
C GLU A 220 -8.41 12.52 8.16
N ASP A 221 -7.92 12.03 9.31
CA ASP A 221 -8.64 11.16 10.25
C ASP A 221 -9.29 9.95 9.56
N GLN A 222 -8.52 9.29 8.68
CA GLN A 222 -9.04 8.18 7.88
C GLN A 222 -9.42 6.96 8.74
N TYR A 223 -8.76 6.80 9.89
CA TYR A 223 -9.05 5.82 10.92
C TYR A 223 -8.29 6.13 12.21
N GLY A 224 -8.88 5.76 13.33
CA GLY A 224 -8.34 5.98 14.67
C GLY A 224 -7.87 4.71 15.37
N VAL A 225 -7.31 4.88 16.57
CA VAL A 225 -7.05 3.76 17.49
C VAL A 225 -8.38 3.21 17.99
N GLY A 226 -8.57 1.89 17.92
CA GLY A 226 -9.81 1.21 18.27
C GLY A 226 -10.71 0.89 17.06
N ASP A 227 -10.46 1.50 15.91
CA ASP A 227 -11.24 1.20 14.70
C ASP A 227 -10.91 -0.17 14.14
N THR A 228 -11.93 -0.86 13.64
CA THR A 228 -11.75 -2.07 12.83
C THR A 228 -11.51 -1.65 11.39
N VAL A 229 -10.31 -1.92 10.88
CA VAL A 229 -9.88 -1.49 9.55
C VAL A 229 -9.49 -2.67 8.69
N ASP A 230 -9.62 -2.47 7.39
CA ASP A 230 -9.11 -3.33 6.34
C ASP A 230 -8.04 -2.60 5.54
N LEU A 231 -6.79 -3.01 5.71
CA LEU A 231 -5.62 -2.42 5.06
C LEU A 231 -5.13 -3.29 3.87
N GLY A 232 -5.95 -4.24 3.41
CA GLY A 232 -5.61 -5.18 2.34
C GLY A 232 -5.04 -6.49 2.89
N GLU A 233 -3.74 -6.55 3.17
CA GLU A 233 -3.10 -7.79 3.65
C GLU A 233 -3.45 -8.11 5.12
N ALA A 234 -3.87 -7.11 5.88
CA ALA A 234 -4.24 -7.25 7.27
C ALA A 234 -5.59 -6.56 7.52
N THR A 235 -6.47 -7.27 8.22
CA THR A 235 -7.75 -6.75 8.71
C THR A 235 -7.83 -6.98 10.21
N GLY A 236 -8.21 -5.95 10.97
CA GLY A 236 -8.29 -6.06 12.41
C GLY A 236 -8.50 -4.71 13.10
N VAL A 237 -8.32 -4.69 14.41
CA VAL A 237 -8.47 -3.49 15.23
C VAL A 237 -7.15 -2.74 15.30
N VAL A 238 -7.18 -1.43 15.07
CA VAL A 238 -5.99 -0.57 15.17
C VAL A 238 -5.59 -0.40 16.64
N GLU A 239 -4.37 -0.78 16.98
CA GLU A 239 -3.83 -0.59 18.34
C GLU A 239 -3.05 0.72 18.47
N SER A 240 -2.30 1.10 17.43
CA SER A 240 -1.57 2.37 17.43
C SER A 240 -1.34 2.86 16.01
N VAL A 241 -1.44 4.18 15.82
CA VAL A 241 -1.10 4.84 14.57
C VAL A 241 0.15 5.68 14.81
N GLY A 242 1.26 5.25 14.22
CA GLY A 242 2.52 6.00 14.23
C GLY A 242 2.71 6.79 12.94
N LEU A 243 3.69 7.69 12.93
CA LEU A 243 4.04 8.47 11.72
C LEU A 243 4.56 7.60 10.57
N ARG A 244 5.21 6.47 10.85
CA ARG A 244 5.79 5.56 9.84
C ARG A 244 5.08 4.21 9.75
N VAL A 245 4.56 3.73 10.87
CA VAL A 245 4.03 2.37 11.01
C VAL A 245 2.72 2.44 11.79
N THR A 246 1.71 1.74 11.29
CA THR A 246 0.45 1.47 11.98
C THR A 246 0.46 0.03 12.48
N THR A 247 -0.05 -0.20 13.69
CA THR A 247 -0.20 -1.54 14.25
C THR A 247 -1.65 -1.97 14.31
N VAL A 248 -1.94 -3.15 13.78
CA VAL A 248 -3.29 -3.72 13.71
C VAL A 248 -3.29 -5.12 14.30
N ARG A 249 -4.24 -5.42 15.20
CA ARG A 249 -4.43 -6.76 15.75
C ARG A 249 -5.58 -7.46 15.04
N ASP A 250 -5.30 -8.62 14.45
CA ASP A 250 -6.32 -9.43 13.78
C ASP A 250 -7.24 -10.15 14.80
N GLY A 251 -8.34 -10.74 14.31
CA GLY A 251 -9.27 -11.49 15.15
C GLY A 251 -8.70 -12.77 15.78
N ARG A 252 -7.49 -13.20 15.38
CA ARG A 252 -6.74 -14.32 16.00
C ARG A 252 -5.73 -13.82 17.02
N GLY A 253 -5.64 -12.51 17.25
CA GLY A 253 -4.72 -11.90 18.19
C GLY A 253 -3.31 -11.63 17.63
N VAL A 254 -3.05 -11.82 16.33
CA VAL A 254 -1.76 -11.53 15.70
C VAL A 254 -1.60 -10.01 15.54
N LEU A 255 -0.45 -9.47 15.97
CA LEU A 255 -0.13 -8.06 15.83
C LEU A 255 0.68 -7.81 14.55
N TRP A 256 0.09 -7.07 13.62
CA TRP A 256 0.69 -6.68 12.35
C TRP A 256 1.35 -5.30 12.47
N TYR A 257 2.54 -5.16 11.88
CA TYR A 257 3.26 -3.89 11.78
C TYR A 257 3.33 -3.50 10.31
N ILE A 258 2.56 -2.49 9.92
CA ILE A 258 2.36 -2.14 8.51
C ILE A 258 3.01 -0.79 8.24
N ARG A 259 3.82 -0.69 7.20
CA ARG A 259 4.40 0.58 6.79
C ARG A 259 3.32 1.46 6.15
N ASN A 260 3.26 2.71 6.58
CA ASN A 260 2.24 3.64 6.12
C ASN A 260 2.30 3.89 4.61
N GLY A 261 3.49 3.85 4.00
CA GLY A 261 3.66 4.03 2.56
C GLY A 261 3.20 2.83 1.74
N GLU A 262 2.86 1.70 2.35
CA GLU A 262 2.31 0.52 1.68
C GLU A 262 0.78 0.48 1.72
N ILE A 263 0.16 1.36 2.52
CA ILE A 263 -1.29 1.47 2.64
C ILE A 263 -1.81 2.30 1.46
N ILE A 264 -2.24 1.62 0.40
CA ILE A 264 -2.78 2.27 -0.82
C ILE A 264 -4.26 2.60 -0.63
N ARG A 265 -5.00 1.77 0.11
CA ARG A 265 -6.43 1.94 0.39
C ARG A 265 -6.73 1.50 1.83
N VAL A 266 -7.78 2.08 2.39
CA VAL A 266 -8.27 1.75 3.73
C VAL A 266 -9.77 1.55 3.65
N GLY A 267 -10.26 0.44 4.20
CA GLY A 267 -11.69 0.28 4.53
C GLY A 267 -11.90 0.42 6.03
N ASN A 268 -12.48 1.52 6.49
CA ASN A 268 -12.88 1.67 7.89
C ASN A 268 -14.24 0.98 8.11
N LYS A 269 -14.28 -0.05 8.95
CA LYS A 269 -15.48 -0.83 9.28
C LYS A 269 -16.17 -0.33 10.56
N SER A 270 -15.63 0.70 11.20
CA SER A 270 -16.13 1.30 12.44
C SER A 270 -16.80 2.67 12.26
N GLN A 271 -16.72 3.27 11.06
CA GLN A 271 -17.24 4.62 10.82
C GLN A 271 -18.61 4.60 10.10
N GLY A 272 -19.56 5.37 10.62
CA GLY A 272 -20.86 5.57 9.98
C GLY A 272 -21.80 4.37 10.14
N TRP A 273 -22.27 3.81 9.03
CA TRP A 273 -23.17 2.67 8.99
C TRP A 273 -22.51 1.48 8.30
N ALA A 274 -22.96 0.29 8.65
CA ALA A 274 -22.57 -0.96 8.00
C ALA A 274 -23.79 -1.60 7.33
N LEU A 275 -23.56 -2.30 6.22
CA LEU A 275 -24.58 -3.13 5.59
C LEU A 275 -24.23 -4.59 5.80
N VAL A 276 -25.10 -5.28 6.53
CA VAL A 276 -25.00 -6.71 6.70
C VAL A 276 -25.74 -7.38 5.55
N VAL A 277 -25.01 -8.11 4.72
CA VAL A 277 -25.56 -8.90 3.61
C VAL A 277 -25.48 -10.37 3.99
N ILE A 278 -26.62 -11.05 3.90
CA ILE A 278 -26.76 -12.46 4.25
C ILE A 278 -27.44 -13.18 3.09
N ASP A 279 -26.71 -14.13 2.51
CA ASP A 279 -27.17 -14.95 1.39
C ASP A 279 -27.49 -16.36 1.90
N LEU A 280 -28.76 -16.77 1.84
CA LEU A 280 -29.22 -18.10 2.27
C LEU A 280 -29.62 -18.96 1.07
N PRO A 281 -29.05 -20.17 0.91
CA PRO A 281 -29.48 -21.10 -0.13
C PRO A 281 -30.84 -21.70 0.24
N ILE A 282 -31.79 -21.65 -0.69
CA ILE A 282 -33.13 -22.25 -0.54
C ILE A 282 -33.32 -23.49 -1.43
N GLY A 283 -32.29 -23.89 -2.18
CA GLY A 283 -32.36 -25.00 -3.10
C GLY A 283 -33.42 -24.79 -4.18
N PHE A 284 -34.18 -25.84 -4.49
CA PHE A 284 -35.31 -25.77 -5.44
C PHE A 284 -36.66 -25.54 -4.75
N ALA A 285 -36.64 -25.10 -3.49
CA ALA A 285 -37.87 -24.75 -2.79
C ALA A 285 -38.57 -23.57 -3.47
N GLY A 286 -39.88 -23.45 -3.25
CA GLY A 286 -40.67 -22.35 -3.77
C GLY A 286 -40.12 -21.01 -3.27
N THR A 287 -39.73 -20.14 -4.19
CA THR A 287 -39.11 -18.84 -3.87
C THR A 287 -40.05 -17.95 -3.06
N GLU A 288 -41.34 -17.93 -3.39
CA GLU A 288 -42.35 -17.12 -2.70
C GLU A 288 -42.56 -17.57 -1.25
N GLU A 289 -42.66 -18.89 -1.04
CA GLU A 289 -42.81 -19.47 0.30
C GLU A 289 -41.60 -19.14 1.17
N ALA A 290 -40.40 -19.32 0.63
CA ALA A 290 -39.16 -18.99 1.34
C ALA A 290 -39.04 -17.49 1.63
N ASN A 291 -39.43 -16.63 0.68
CA ASN A 291 -39.39 -15.18 0.87
C ASN A 291 -40.34 -14.72 1.99
N ALA A 292 -41.55 -15.29 2.05
CA ALA A 292 -42.50 -15.01 3.13
C ALA A 292 -41.94 -15.42 4.50
N VAL A 293 -41.39 -16.64 4.62
CA VAL A 293 -40.79 -17.15 5.87
C VAL A 293 -39.63 -16.27 6.32
N LEU A 294 -38.70 -15.94 5.41
CA LEU A 294 -37.55 -15.09 5.72
C LEU A 294 -37.98 -13.67 6.10
N ARG A 295 -38.99 -13.09 5.44
CA ARG A 295 -39.49 -11.75 5.77
C ARG A 295 -40.04 -11.68 7.19
N THR A 296 -40.81 -12.68 7.61
CA THR A 296 -41.32 -12.76 8.99
C THR A 296 -40.18 -12.91 10.00
N ALA A 297 -39.20 -13.77 9.72
CA ALA A 297 -38.05 -13.97 10.59
C ALA A 297 -37.17 -12.70 10.69
N ALA A 298 -36.93 -12.02 9.56
CA ALA A 298 -36.15 -10.79 9.51
C ALA A 298 -36.85 -9.65 10.26
N ALA A 299 -38.17 -9.51 10.13
CA ALA A 299 -38.96 -8.54 10.88
C ALA A 299 -38.89 -8.75 12.40
N SER A 300 -38.78 -10.01 12.86
CA SER A 300 -38.65 -10.31 14.28
C SER A 300 -37.35 -9.75 14.89
N VAL A 301 -36.26 -9.64 14.10
CA VAL A 301 -34.98 -9.10 14.56
C VAL A 301 -35.09 -7.60 14.83
N ALA A 302 -35.86 -6.88 14.02
CA ALA A 302 -36.10 -5.45 14.23
C ALA A 302 -36.97 -5.15 15.45
N MET A 303 -37.73 -6.13 15.96
CA MET A 303 -38.57 -5.99 17.15
C MET A 303 -37.84 -6.35 18.46
N ASP A 304 -36.62 -6.89 18.37
CA ASP A 304 -35.86 -7.26 19.55
C ASP A 304 -35.35 -6.00 20.28
N PRO A 305 -35.68 -5.80 21.57
CA PRO A 305 -35.26 -4.62 22.32
C PRO A 305 -33.74 -4.48 22.44
N ASP A 306 -32.98 -5.58 22.38
CA ASP A 306 -31.52 -5.56 22.52
C ASP A 306 -30.83 -5.16 21.20
N LEU A 307 -31.45 -5.41 20.05
CA LEU A 307 -30.87 -5.20 18.72
C LEU A 307 -31.45 -4.00 17.98
N ALA A 308 -32.68 -3.59 18.31
CA ALA A 308 -33.34 -2.44 17.70
C ALA A 308 -32.49 -1.14 17.72
N PRO A 309 -31.72 -0.83 18.78
CA PRO A 309 -30.86 0.37 18.78
C PRO A 309 -29.74 0.34 17.74
N GLU A 310 -29.29 -0.86 17.35
CA GLU A 310 -28.18 -1.06 16.41
C GLU A 310 -28.65 -1.10 14.94
N ILE A 311 -29.97 -1.14 14.70
CA ILE A 311 -30.58 -1.23 13.38
C ILE A 311 -30.96 0.18 12.91
N VAL A 312 -30.34 0.63 11.82
CA VAL A 312 -30.61 1.94 11.21
C VAL A 312 -31.79 1.86 10.24
N GLU A 313 -31.81 0.82 9.41
CA GLU A 313 -32.94 0.51 8.51
C GLU A 313 -33.35 -0.96 8.73
N PRO A 314 -34.67 -1.25 8.76
CA PRO A 314 -35.15 -2.58 9.06
C PRO A 314 -34.65 -3.61 8.02
N PRO A 315 -34.48 -4.89 8.42
CA PRO A 315 -34.09 -5.95 7.51
C PRO A 315 -35.05 -6.10 6.32
N GLU A 316 -34.49 -6.19 5.12
CA GLU A 316 -35.22 -6.39 3.87
C GLU A 316 -34.75 -7.66 3.15
N VAL A 317 -35.71 -8.49 2.72
CA VAL A 317 -35.45 -9.64 1.86
C VAL A 317 -35.61 -9.17 0.41
N LEU A 318 -34.49 -9.09 -0.32
CA LEU A 318 -34.44 -8.58 -1.70
C LEU A 318 -34.97 -9.60 -2.72
N GLY A 319 -35.02 -10.87 -2.33
CA GLY A 319 -35.41 -11.97 -3.21
C GLY A 319 -34.22 -12.76 -3.72
N VAL A 320 -34.36 -13.38 -4.91
CA VAL A 320 -33.35 -14.28 -5.49
C VAL A 320 -32.19 -13.46 -6.05
N GLU A 321 -31.01 -13.64 -5.46
CA GLU A 321 -29.77 -12.99 -5.90
C GLU A 321 -29.00 -13.87 -6.90
N GLN A 322 -28.97 -15.18 -6.67
CA GLN A 322 -28.24 -16.13 -7.50
C GLN A 322 -29.04 -17.40 -7.75
N MET A 323 -28.84 -17.97 -8.94
CA MET A 323 -29.34 -19.29 -9.33
C MET A 323 -28.14 -20.19 -9.62
N THR A 324 -28.01 -21.27 -8.86
CA THR A 324 -26.90 -22.22 -8.95
C THR A 324 -27.41 -23.62 -9.30
N VAL A 325 -26.50 -24.56 -9.56
CA VAL A 325 -26.85 -25.98 -9.74
C VAL A 325 -27.49 -26.60 -8.50
N ASP A 326 -27.19 -26.06 -7.33
CA ASP A 326 -27.76 -26.49 -6.06
C ASP A 326 -29.11 -25.81 -5.75
N GLY A 327 -29.52 -24.87 -6.60
CA GLY A 327 -30.78 -24.12 -6.50
C GLY A 327 -30.61 -22.61 -6.31
N ALA A 328 -31.69 -21.94 -5.91
CA ALA A 328 -31.75 -20.50 -5.71
C ALA A 328 -31.16 -20.07 -4.36
N VAL A 329 -30.59 -18.86 -4.32
CA VAL A 329 -30.06 -18.19 -3.12
C VAL A 329 -30.82 -16.89 -2.92
N LEU A 330 -31.43 -16.73 -1.74
CA LEU A 330 -32.13 -15.51 -1.34
C LEU A 330 -31.19 -14.58 -0.58
N ARG A 331 -31.21 -13.29 -0.90
CA ARG A 331 -30.45 -12.25 -0.20
C ARG A 331 -31.34 -11.48 0.77
N THR A 332 -30.86 -11.37 2.01
CA THR A 332 -31.41 -10.49 3.04
C THR A 332 -30.37 -9.46 3.43
N VAL A 333 -30.76 -8.19 3.49
CA VAL A 333 -29.88 -7.08 3.86
C VAL A 333 -30.45 -6.34 5.07
N VAL A 334 -29.58 -5.83 5.93
CA VAL A 334 -29.96 -4.91 7.00
C VAL A 334 -28.87 -3.85 7.16
N LYS A 335 -29.29 -2.59 7.28
CA LYS A 335 -28.38 -1.49 7.58
C LYS A 335 -28.30 -1.29 9.08
N THR A 336 -27.10 -1.36 9.61
CA THR A 336 -26.81 -1.28 11.04
C THR A 336 -25.84 -0.15 11.34
N THR A 337 -25.67 0.14 12.61
CA THR A 337 -24.48 0.85 13.09
C THR A 337 -23.22 0.04 12.74
N ALA A 338 -22.07 0.71 12.71
CA ALA A 338 -20.80 0.05 12.43
C ALA A 338 -20.39 -0.95 13.54
N GLU A 339 -20.72 -0.68 14.79
CA GLU A 339 -20.41 -1.57 15.92
C GLU A 339 -21.35 -2.79 15.96
N GLY A 340 -22.66 -2.55 15.75
CA GLY A 340 -23.70 -3.57 15.86
C GLY A 340 -23.72 -4.61 14.73
N GLN A 341 -23.03 -4.36 13.60
CA GLN A 341 -23.06 -5.23 12.41
C GLN A 341 -22.75 -6.70 12.71
N PHE A 342 -21.85 -6.96 13.66
CA PHE A 342 -21.45 -8.33 14.03
C PHE A 342 -22.52 -9.02 14.89
N ALA A 343 -23.11 -8.30 15.84
CA ALA A 343 -24.16 -8.82 16.71
C ALA A 343 -25.45 -9.06 15.91
N VAL A 344 -25.93 -8.03 15.21
CA VAL A 344 -27.13 -8.09 14.36
C VAL A 344 -26.96 -9.14 13.28
N GLY A 345 -25.81 -9.20 12.60
CA GLY A 345 -25.59 -10.17 11.55
C GLY A 345 -25.55 -11.62 12.06
N ARG A 346 -25.02 -11.88 13.25
CA ARG A 346 -25.04 -13.23 13.84
C ARG A 346 -26.46 -13.65 14.20
N GLU A 347 -27.21 -12.76 14.84
CA GLU A 347 -28.59 -13.08 15.24
C GLU A 347 -29.51 -13.21 14.04
N LEU A 348 -29.38 -12.34 13.03
CA LEU A 348 -30.15 -12.43 11.80
C LEU A 348 -29.87 -13.76 11.07
N ARG A 349 -28.61 -14.19 10.94
CA ARG A 349 -28.28 -15.51 10.38
C ARG A 349 -28.93 -16.65 11.19
N ARG A 350 -28.90 -16.57 12.53
CA ARG A 350 -29.49 -17.58 13.42
C ARG A 350 -31.00 -17.69 13.20
N ARG A 351 -31.73 -16.57 13.23
CA ARG A 351 -33.20 -16.56 13.07
C ARG A 351 -33.65 -16.94 11.68
N LEU A 352 -32.95 -16.51 10.64
CA LEU A 352 -33.26 -16.90 9.26
C LEU A 352 -33.06 -18.41 9.06
N ALA A 353 -31.98 -18.98 9.59
CA ALA A 353 -31.73 -20.42 9.52
C ALA A 353 -32.80 -21.22 10.28
N GLU A 354 -33.13 -20.80 11.50
CA GLU A 354 -34.17 -21.43 12.33
C GLU A 354 -35.56 -21.37 11.67
N ALA A 355 -35.91 -20.26 11.02
CA ALA A 355 -37.17 -20.13 10.31
C ALA A 355 -37.27 -21.04 9.07
N LEU A 356 -36.18 -21.21 8.32
CA LEU A 356 -36.14 -22.17 7.20
C LEU A 356 -36.22 -23.62 7.66
N GLU A 357 -35.65 -23.92 8.83
CA GLU A 357 -35.74 -25.26 9.43
C GLU A 357 -37.18 -25.55 9.90
N ASN A 358 -37.79 -24.64 10.64
CA ASN A 358 -39.16 -24.78 11.16
C ASN A 358 -40.24 -24.83 10.07
N SER A 359 -39.98 -24.26 8.90
CA SER A 359 -40.88 -24.34 7.73
C SER A 359 -40.73 -25.62 6.90
N GLY A 360 -39.78 -26.51 7.24
CA GLY A 360 -39.49 -27.72 6.49
C GLY A 360 -38.84 -27.48 5.12
N ILE A 361 -38.47 -26.23 4.79
CA ILE A 361 -37.72 -25.90 3.57
C ILE A 361 -36.35 -26.57 3.61
N THR A 362 -35.65 -26.51 4.74
CA THR A 362 -34.35 -27.17 4.92
C THR A 362 -34.44 -28.68 4.70
N ALA A 363 -35.49 -29.33 5.19
CA ALA A 363 -35.72 -30.76 4.99
C ALA A 363 -35.97 -31.11 3.51
N ARG A 364 -36.73 -30.28 2.78
CA ARG A 364 -36.94 -30.44 1.33
C ARG A 364 -35.64 -30.26 0.53
N ILE A 365 -34.80 -29.29 0.91
CA ILE A 365 -33.48 -29.09 0.30
C ILE A 365 -32.62 -30.34 0.50
N ALA A 366 -32.59 -30.90 1.71
CA ALA A 366 -31.85 -32.12 2.00
C ALA A 366 -32.38 -33.34 1.21
N ALA A 367 -33.71 -33.51 1.15
CA ALA A 367 -34.35 -34.59 0.41
C ALA A 367 -34.07 -34.51 -1.10
N ALA A 368 -34.12 -33.31 -1.69
CA ALA A 368 -33.84 -33.10 -3.11
C ALA A 368 -32.38 -33.43 -3.48
N ARG A 369 -31.43 -33.24 -2.56
CA ARG A 369 -30.02 -33.65 -2.75
C ARG A 369 -29.83 -35.16 -2.68
N LEU A 370 -30.59 -35.84 -1.81
CA LEU A 370 -30.54 -37.30 -1.66
C LEU A 370 -31.22 -38.04 -2.81
N TYR A 371 -32.29 -37.47 -3.36
CA TYR A 371 -33.07 -38.05 -4.45
C TYR A 371 -33.28 -37.05 -5.60
N PRO A 372 -32.27 -36.85 -6.47
CA PRO A 372 -32.39 -35.97 -7.62
C PRO A 372 -33.51 -36.45 -8.54
N GLY A 373 -34.52 -35.61 -8.76
CA GLY A 373 -35.63 -35.88 -9.69
C GLY A 373 -36.99 -36.22 -9.07
N LEU A 374 -37.11 -36.25 -7.74
CA LEU A 374 -38.42 -36.38 -7.08
C LEU A 374 -39.12 -35.00 -7.06
N PRO A 375 -40.38 -34.87 -7.53
CA PRO A 375 -41.09 -33.59 -7.47
C PRO A 375 -41.24 -33.12 -6.00
N PRO A 376 -41.12 -31.80 -5.72
CA PRO A 376 -41.12 -31.25 -4.35
C PRO A 376 -42.38 -31.57 -3.54
N ASN A 377 -43.47 -31.89 -4.24
CA ASN A 377 -44.74 -32.30 -3.66
C ASN A 377 -44.83 -33.82 -3.84
N GLY A 378 -44.51 -34.57 -2.79
CA GLY A 378 -44.53 -36.03 -2.77
C GLY A 378 -45.92 -36.63 -2.93
N VAL A 379 -46.57 -36.43 -4.07
CA VAL A 379 -47.64 -37.31 -4.51
C VAL A 379 -46.96 -38.54 -5.08
N LEU A 380 -46.82 -39.57 -4.24
CA LEU A 380 -46.64 -40.93 -4.69
C LEU A 380 -47.89 -41.30 -5.49
N THR A 381 -47.95 -40.93 -6.77
CA THR A 381 -48.82 -41.65 -7.69
C THR A 381 -48.22 -43.05 -7.77
N THR A 382 -48.82 -43.97 -7.02
CA THR A 382 -48.62 -45.40 -7.25
C THR A 382 -48.77 -45.63 -8.74
N PRO A 383 -47.78 -46.23 -9.44
CA PRO A 383 -47.95 -46.56 -10.84
C PRO A 383 -48.97 -47.69 -10.91
N THR A 384 -50.24 -47.33 -11.06
CA THR A 384 -51.27 -48.30 -11.37
C THR A 384 -51.10 -48.67 -12.83
N THR A 385 -50.65 -49.91 -13.02
CA THR A 385 -50.77 -50.77 -14.21
C THR A 385 -49.62 -50.68 -15.25
N PRO A 386 -48.91 -51.79 -15.53
CA PRO A 386 -48.01 -51.89 -16.67
C PRO A 386 -48.81 -52.02 -17.98
N PRO A 387 -48.36 -51.44 -19.11
CA PRO A 387 -48.96 -51.73 -20.40
C PRO A 387 -48.66 -53.17 -20.81
N SER A 388 -49.73 -53.91 -21.06
CA SER A 388 -49.74 -55.25 -21.61
C SER A 388 -48.85 -55.36 -22.84
N ALA A 389 -47.99 -56.39 -22.85
CA ALA A 389 -47.27 -56.82 -24.03
C ALA A 389 -48.27 -57.34 -25.07
N THR A 390 -48.35 -56.67 -26.22
CA THR A 390 -48.93 -57.26 -27.42
C THR A 390 -47.83 -57.40 -28.46
N ALA A 391 -47.44 -58.64 -28.69
CA ALA A 391 -46.57 -59.04 -29.78
C ALA A 391 -47.27 -58.75 -31.12
N VAL A 392 -46.57 -58.10 -32.06
CA VAL A 392 -46.90 -58.14 -33.49
C VAL A 392 -45.66 -58.60 -34.23
N THR A 393 -45.83 -59.72 -34.91
CA THR A 393 -44.83 -60.50 -35.63
C THR A 393 -44.64 -59.96 -37.07
N SER A 394 -43.37 -59.86 -37.47
CA SER A 394 -42.75 -59.91 -38.82
C SER A 394 -43.52 -59.46 -40.08
N ALA A 395 -42.92 -58.52 -40.82
CA ALA A 395 -42.66 -58.63 -42.27
C ALA A 395 -41.58 -57.60 -42.70
N GLY A 396 -40.44 -58.04 -43.26
CA GLY A 396 -39.55 -57.19 -44.07
C GLY A 396 -40.15 -56.97 -45.47
N PRO A 397 -39.57 -56.12 -46.37
CA PRO A 397 -38.17 -56.30 -46.82
C PRO A 397 -37.40 -55.04 -47.33
N THR A 398 -36.09 -55.23 -47.53
CA THR A 398 -35.17 -54.71 -48.59
C THR A 398 -35.09 -53.21 -48.97
N TYR A 399 -33.87 -52.67 -48.90
CA TYR A 399 -33.42 -51.45 -49.59
C TYR A 399 -32.81 -51.78 -50.97
N ALA A 400 -33.17 -51.01 -52.01
CA ALA A 400 -32.49 -50.95 -53.32
C ALA A 400 -32.54 -49.47 -53.80
N THR A 401 -31.42 -48.75 -54.01
CA THR A 401 -30.43 -48.78 -55.12
C THR A 401 -30.76 -47.81 -56.28
N LEU A 402 -30.03 -46.67 -56.28
CA LEU A 402 -29.30 -45.97 -57.37
C LEU A 402 -29.97 -45.04 -58.42
N THR A 403 -29.09 -44.11 -58.85
CA THR A 403 -28.93 -43.36 -60.13
C THR A 403 -29.38 -41.89 -60.11
N GLY A 404 -28.63 -40.91 -60.65
CA GLY A 404 -27.37 -40.92 -61.39
C GLY A 404 -26.83 -39.49 -61.66
N THR A 405 -25.53 -39.40 -61.97
CA THR A 405 -24.75 -38.26 -62.52
C THR A 405 -25.10 -38.04 -64.02
N PRO A 406 -24.67 -36.97 -64.76
CA PRO A 406 -23.29 -36.42 -64.95
C PRO A 406 -23.27 -34.85 -64.91
N ALA A 407 -22.23 -34.03 -65.09
CA ALA A 407 -20.98 -34.05 -65.88
C ALA A 407 -20.02 -32.91 -65.40
N PRO A 408 -18.75 -32.81 -65.90
CA PRO A 408 -17.62 -32.13 -65.23
C PRO A 408 -17.01 -30.94 -66.01
N THR A 409 -16.12 -30.14 -65.38
CA THR A 409 -14.87 -29.55 -65.97
C THR A 409 -13.93 -29.03 -64.84
N GLY A 410 -12.62 -29.27 -64.95
CA GLY A 410 -11.55 -28.99 -63.95
C GLY A 410 -11.26 -27.50 -63.66
N THR A 411 -10.35 -27.11 -62.75
CA THR A 411 -8.88 -27.28 -62.81
C THR A 411 -8.23 -26.75 -61.50
N GLY A 412 -7.11 -27.34 -61.03
CA GLY A 412 -6.04 -26.60 -60.31
C GLY A 412 -5.66 -27.02 -58.88
N THR A 413 -4.53 -27.75 -58.76
CA THR A 413 -3.34 -27.52 -57.87
C THR A 413 -3.53 -26.88 -56.47
N GLY A 414 -2.96 -27.32 -55.34
CA GLY A 414 -1.96 -28.34 -55.00
C GLY A 414 -1.46 -28.13 -53.56
N THR A 415 -1.05 -29.23 -52.91
CA THR A 415 -0.01 -29.41 -51.86
C THR A 415 -0.08 -28.77 -50.46
N HIS A 416 -0.03 -29.66 -49.44
CA HIS A 416 0.92 -29.76 -48.30
C HIS A 416 0.34 -29.95 -46.86
N GLU A 417 0.59 -31.16 -46.33
CA GLU A 417 0.71 -31.65 -44.93
C GLU A 417 1.87 -30.95 -44.15
N PRO A 418 2.12 -31.18 -42.83
CA PRO A 418 1.23 -31.12 -41.64
C PRO A 418 1.90 -30.56 -40.35
N SER A 419 1.13 -30.65 -39.25
CA SER A 419 1.52 -31.00 -37.86
C SER A 419 2.38 -30.05 -37.00
N ASP A 420 1.84 -29.64 -35.85
CA ASP A 420 2.36 -30.07 -34.53
C ASP A 420 1.47 -29.64 -33.35
N THR A 421 1.33 -30.53 -32.37
CA THR A 421 0.84 -30.24 -31.00
C THR A 421 1.44 -31.29 -30.06
N PRO A 422 2.05 -30.92 -28.92
CA PRO A 422 2.42 -31.90 -27.91
C PRO A 422 1.55 -31.80 -26.65
N GLY A 423 1.12 -32.97 -26.16
CA GLY A 423 0.68 -33.20 -24.78
C GLY A 423 1.73 -34.01 -24.01
N PRO A 424 1.69 -34.07 -22.66
CA PRO A 424 2.69 -34.76 -21.85
C PRO A 424 2.25 -36.15 -21.35
N ALA A 425 3.24 -37.04 -21.21
CA ALA A 425 3.23 -38.30 -20.43
C ALA A 425 4.51 -38.29 -19.57
N GLY A 426 4.69 -38.88 -18.38
CA GLY A 426 3.99 -39.92 -17.63
C GLY A 426 5.00 -41.03 -17.21
N SER A 427 4.98 -41.47 -15.93
CA SER A 427 5.64 -42.66 -15.29
C SER A 427 7.16 -42.59 -14.97
N GLY A 428 7.75 -43.17 -13.90
CA GLY A 428 7.40 -44.15 -12.86
C GLY A 428 8.67 -44.55 -12.02
N PRO A 429 8.61 -45.47 -11.03
CA PRO A 429 9.42 -45.45 -9.78
C PRO A 429 10.56 -46.50 -9.64
N GLY A 430 11.37 -46.41 -8.57
CA GLY A 430 12.33 -47.46 -8.16
C GLY A 430 12.91 -47.29 -6.74
N SER A 431 12.93 -48.39 -5.98
CA SER A 431 13.37 -48.54 -4.57
C SER A 431 14.63 -49.40 -4.44
N THR A 432 15.55 -49.08 -3.50
CA THR A 432 16.44 -50.03 -2.78
C THR A 432 17.12 -49.34 -1.58
N GLY A 433 17.21 -50.03 -0.42
CA GLY A 433 17.99 -49.63 0.77
C GLY A 433 19.33 -50.40 0.88
N PRO A 434 19.85 -50.67 2.11
CA PRO A 434 20.63 -49.75 2.97
C PRO A 434 22.11 -50.19 3.16
N GLY A 435 22.97 -49.32 3.71
CA GLY A 435 24.38 -49.65 4.01
C GLY A 435 25.07 -48.67 4.96
N THR A 436 25.78 -49.22 5.94
CA THR A 436 26.34 -48.65 7.18
C THR A 436 27.77 -48.08 7.07
N THR A 437 28.22 -47.47 8.18
CA THR A 437 29.61 -47.06 8.58
C THR A 437 30.01 -45.62 8.20
N GLY A 438 30.56 -44.77 9.08
CA GLY A 438 30.90 -44.86 10.49
C GLY A 438 31.58 -43.57 10.99
N ALA A 439 31.57 -43.41 12.32
CA ALA A 439 32.53 -42.70 13.20
C ALA A 439 32.76 -41.16 13.07
N GLY A 440 32.59 -40.46 14.20
CA GLY A 440 33.06 -39.08 14.42
C GLY A 440 32.51 -38.44 15.69
N SER A 441 33.00 -38.90 16.84
CA SER A 441 32.70 -38.43 18.20
C SER A 441 33.27 -37.04 18.52
N THR A 442 32.51 -36.17 19.20
CA THR A 442 32.98 -35.34 20.33
C THR A 442 31.77 -34.84 21.13
N GLY A 443 31.77 -35.13 22.44
CA GLY A 443 30.63 -34.98 23.34
C GLY A 443 30.50 -33.60 24.02
N PRO A 444 29.50 -33.45 24.93
CA PRO A 444 29.17 -32.21 25.59
C PRO A 444 29.81 -32.12 26.99
N GLY A 445 30.35 -30.96 27.34
CA GLY A 445 30.83 -30.65 28.69
C GLY A 445 29.85 -29.72 29.40
N GLY A 446 29.06 -30.27 30.33
CA GLY A 446 28.43 -29.50 31.41
C GLY A 446 29.18 -29.77 32.72
N ALA A 447 29.42 -28.72 33.51
CA ALA A 447 29.86 -28.87 34.90
C ALA A 447 29.31 -27.74 35.76
N HIS A 448 28.62 -28.18 36.83
CA HIS A 448 28.21 -27.42 37.99
C HIS A 448 29.41 -26.99 38.87
N GLY A 449 29.28 -25.84 39.53
CA GLY A 449 29.48 -25.69 40.98
C GLY A 449 30.90 -25.48 41.52
N ARG A 450 31.26 -24.21 41.77
CA ARG A 450 31.47 -23.66 43.12
C ARG A 450 31.60 -22.14 43.06
#